data_AF-B8BWS5-F1
#
_entry.id   AF-B8BWS5-F1
#
_cell.length_a   1.000
_cell.length_b   1.000
_cell.length_c   1.000
_cell.angle_alpha   90.00
_cell.angle_beta   90.00
_cell.angle_gamma   90.00
#
_symmetry.space_group_name_H-M   'P 1'
#
loop_
_entity.id
_entity.type
_entity.pdbx_description
1 polymer ?
#
loop_
_entity_poly.entity_id
_entity_poly.type
_entity_poly.pdbx_seq_one_letter_code
_entity_poly.pdbx_strand_id
1 'polypeptide(L)' 'IGPVAIVVSTGGWAIYESGIMGELSTEEEHAVLLVGYDETSGEDYYLIRTSY' A
#
# COMPACT_ATOMS: atom_id res chain seq x y z
N ILE A 1 -18.10 -5.87 -3.56
CA ILE A 1 -17.41 -5.28 -2.39
C ILE A 1 -16.64 -4.07 -2.92
N GLY A 2 -16.59 -2.95 -2.16
CA GLY A 2 -15.98 -1.69 -2.59
C GLY A 2 -14.68 -1.37 -1.84
N PRO A 3 -14.07 -0.20 -2.11
CA PRO A 3 -12.85 0.21 -1.43
C PRO A 3 -13.00 0.35 0.09
N VAL A 4 -11.92 0.09 0.84
CA VAL A 4 -11.89 0.11 2.31
C VAL A 4 -10.86 1.13 2.80
N ALA A 5 -11.27 2.02 3.71
CA ALA A 5 -10.35 2.97 4.34
C ALA A 5 -9.52 2.26 5.42
N ILE A 6 -8.19 2.44 5.38
CA ILE A 6 -7.24 1.82 6.31
C ILE A 6 -6.16 2.83 6.74
N VAL A 7 -5.44 2.52 7.82
CA VAL A 7 -4.22 3.23 8.24
C VAL A 7 -3.03 2.30 8.03
N VAL A 8 -1.95 2.83 7.47
CA VAL A 8 -0.72 2.08 7.18
C VAL A 8 0.51 2.86 7.65
N SER A 9 1.58 2.15 7.98
CA SER A 9 2.92 2.74 8.09
C SER A 9 3.43 3.11 6.70
N THR A 10 3.94 4.33 6.52
CA THR A 10 4.37 4.84 5.21
C THR A 10 5.88 4.83 5.00
N GLY A 11 6.61 3.99 5.73
CA GLY A 11 8.05 3.82 5.55
C GLY A 11 8.42 3.59 4.08
N GLY A 12 9.31 4.44 3.55
CA GLY A 12 9.81 4.32 2.17
C GLY A 12 8.85 4.79 1.07
N TRP A 13 7.63 5.24 1.38
CA TRP A 13 6.67 5.68 0.35
C TRP A 13 7.14 6.93 -0.41
N ALA A 14 7.85 7.83 0.26
CA ALA A 14 8.37 9.05 -0.36
C ALA A 14 9.42 8.80 -1.46
N ILE A 15 10.06 7.63 -1.46
CA ILE A 15 11.10 7.24 -2.43
C ILE A 15 10.67 6.07 -3.33
N TYR A 16 9.41 5.63 -3.22
CA TYR A 16 8.88 4.54 -4.02
C TYR A 16 8.50 5.03 -5.41
N GLU A 17 8.97 4.31 -6.44
CA GLU A 17 8.77 4.68 -7.84
C GLU A 17 7.92 3.67 -8.61
N SER A 18 8.15 2.36 -8.40
CA SER A 18 7.45 1.28 -9.10
C SER A 18 7.66 -0.09 -8.44
N GLY A 19 6.87 -1.09 -8.86
CA GLY A 19 6.99 -2.50 -8.42
C GLY A 19 6.10 -2.85 -7.23
N ILE A 20 6.37 -3.99 -6.58
CA ILE A 20 5.70 -4.34 -5.32
C ILE A 20 6.60 -3.87 -4.17
N MET A 21 6.05 -3.07 -3.27
CA MET A 21 6.78 -2.59 -2.10
C MET A 21 6.84 -3.69 -1.03
N GLY A 22 8.04 -4.01 -0.56
CA GLY A 22 8.24 -4.86 0.61
C GLY A 22 8.02 -4.12 1.94
N GLU A 23 8.12 -4.84 3.05
CA GLU A 23 7.90 -4.26 4.38
C GLU A 23 9.00 -3.26 4.76
N LEU A 24 8.61 -1.99 4.92
CA LEU A 24 9.43 -0.93 5.48
C LEU A 24 8.59 -0.23 6.57
N SER A 25 8.93 -0.45 7.84
CA SER A 25 8.21 0.13 8.97
C SER A 25 8.84 1.45 9.43
N THR A 26 8.01 2.46 9.66
CA THR A 26 8.37 3.70 10.37
C THR A 26 7.30 4.03 11.41
N GLU A 27 7.50 5.07 12.22
CA GLU A 27 6.47 5.60 13.13
C GLU A 27 5.45 6.50 12.41
N GLU A 28 5.62 6.74 11.11
CA GLU A 28 4.71 7.59 10.33
C GLU A 28 3.51 6.77 9.84
N GLU A 29 2.32 7.24 10.18
CA GLU A 29 1.05 6.63 9.79
C GLU A 29 0.29 7.51 8.79
N HIS A 30 -0.36 6.89 7.81
CA HIS A 30 -1.19 7.61 6.84
C HIS A 30 -2.50 6.87 6.55
N ALA A 31 -3.61 7.61 6.47
CA ALA A 31 -4.91 7.08 6.11
C ALA A 31 -5.05 7.01 4.58
N VAL A 32 -5.31 5.81 4.07
CA VAL A 32 -5.34 5.51 2.63
C VAL A 32 -6.54 4.63 2.27
N LEU A 33 -6.71 4.37 0.98
CA LEU A 33 -7.80 3.54 0.47
C LEU A 33 -7.25 2.25 -0.15
N LEU A 34 -7.60 1.11 0.44
CA LEU A 34 -7.42 -0.21 -0.16
C LEU A 34 -8.45 -0.39 -1.28
N VAL A 35 -7.99 -0.59 -2.50
CA VAL A 35 -8.86 -0.65 -3.69
C VAL A 35 -8.85 -2.02 -4.38
N GLY A 36 -7.92 -2.91 -4.03
CA GLY A 36 -7.86 -4.25 -4.59
C GLY A 36 -6.72 -5.07 -4.02
N TYR A 37 -6.64 -6.32 -4.46
CA TYR A 37 -5.59 -7.27 -4.15
C TYR A 37 -5.39 -8.20 -5.35
N ASP A 38 -4.21 -8.79 -5.48
CA ASP A 38 -3.89 -9.78 -6.51
C ASP A 38 -3.02 -10.88 -5.90
N GLU A 39 -3.37 -12.13 -6.21
CA GLU A 39 -2.69 -13.37 -5.77
C GLU A 39 -2.26 -14.22 -6.98
N THR A 40 -2.45 -13.71 -8.21
CA THR A 40 -2.26 -14.47 -9.46
C THR A 40 -0.91 -14.18 -10.13
N SER A 41 -0.22 -13.13 -9.70
CA SER A 41 1.05 -12.61 -10.24
C SER A 41 2.31 -13.32 -9.76
N GLY A 42 2.20 -14.32 -8.88
CA GLY A 42 3.34 -15.04 -8.29
C GLY A 42 3.93 -14.39 -7.03
N GLU A 43 3.48 -13.19 -6.69
CA GLU A 43 3.68 -12.52 -5.41
C GLU A 43 2.37 -11.81 -5.06
N ASP A 44 1.88 -12.02 -3.84
CA ASP A 44 0.61 -11.45 -3.37
C ASP A 44 0.81 -9.98 -3.00
N TYR A 45 -0.07 -9.09 -3.46
CA TYR A 45 0.02 -7.67 -3.14
C TYR A 45 -1.34 -6.97 -3.04
N TYR A 46 -1.34 -5.84 -2.34
CA TYR A 46 -2.48 -4.95 -2.23
C TYR A 46 -2.31 -3.72 -3.14
N LEU A 47 -3.41 -3.32 -3.76
CA LEU A 47 -3.49 -2.06 -4.50
C LEU A 47 -4.00 -0.97 -3.57
N ILE A 48 -3.16 0.04 -3.32
CA ILE A 48 -3.47 1.17 -2.45
C ILE A 48 -3.58 2.45 -3.28
N ARG A 49 -4.66 3.21 -3.08
CA ARG A 49 -4.79 4.57 -3.56
C ARG A 49 -4.39 5.55 -2.46
N THR A 50 -3.33 6.30 -2.73
CA THR A 50 -2.83 7.38 -1.86
C THR A 50 -3.39 8.75 -2.29
N SER A 51 -3.15 9.77 -1.46
CA SER A 51 -3.53 11.17 -1.69
C SER A 51 -2.35 12.15 -1.57
N TYR A 52 -1.12 11.64 -1.67
CA TYR A 52 0.10 12.44 -1.77
C TYR A 52 0.26 13.08 -3.16
#